data_AF-A0A409X1L7-F1
#
_entry.id   AF-A0A409X1L7-F1
#
_cell.length_a   1.000
_cell.length_b   1.000
_cell.length_c   1.000
_cell.angle_alpha   90.00
_cell.angle_beta   90.00
_cell.angle_gamma   90.00
#
_symmetry.space_group_name_H-M   'P 1'
#
loop_
_entity.id
_entity.type
_entity.pdbx_description
1 polymer ?
#
loop_
_entity_poly.entity_id
_entity_poly.type
_entity_poly.pdbx_seq_one_letter_code
_entity_poly.pdbx_strand_id
1 'polypeptide(L)'
;MNPTTQLAFVLSPSPTQADHNMQLSTFEIFLLQLRPPLLEYILNRFEVKSIIAVSRASTTLHAIFTWYSGITWDPTRRLRRWFVDTLAFRRLLYRTNAVVSGSFALQLFDRSYYDRSDMDLYARTAGVEDIRHWLSTQGYRSTEEISSPYDYLSGIDHRRPHVVKAVMNKTSYNDPLLAVYNFKKLIASADGYIEILRVQLIVVDTDPVEHILYDFHSTAVMNFITATHALSIFPYSTFVMRKSYISKNRDKAPRNVDEWINKYKKRGFTLVGEETSRFPADLRAGPRFITDRRCWKIPFQDRFQTGEEEPKNL
;
A
#
# COMPACT_ATOMS: atom_id res chain seq x y z
N MET A 1 -64.31 5.44 -71.18
CA MET A 1 -63.58 4.35 -70.49
C MET A 1 -62.73 5.00 -69.39
N ASN A 2 -62.85 4.49 -68.15
CA ASN A 2 -62.11 4.77 -66.89
C ASN A 2 -60.58 4.92 -67.05
N PRO A 3 -59.77 5.21 -65.98
CA PRO A 3 -60.03 5.70 -64.59
C PRO A 3 -59.07 6.87 -64.15
N THR A 4 -59.32 7.65 -63.08
CA THR A 4 -58.72 7.59 -61.69
C THR A 4 -57.18 7.69 -61.66
N THR A 5 -56.50 8.56 -60.87
CA THR A 5 -56.24 8.40 -59.41
C THR A 5 -55.42 9.58 -58.84
N GLN A 6 -55.69 9.95 -57.58
CA GLN A 6 -54.94 10.85 -56.68
C GLN A 6 -53.50 10.39 -56.39
N LEU A 7 -52.62 11.30 -55.95
CA LEU A 7 -51.79 11.08 -54.73
C LEU A 7 -51.03 12.35 -54.31
N ALA A 8 -51.38 12.85 -53.13
CA ALA A 8 -50.63 13.84 -52.38
C ALA A 8 -49.40 13.17 -51.74
N PHE A 9 -48.21 13.73 -51.98
CA PHE A 9 -46.99 13.33 -51.28
C PHE A 9 -46.97 13.97 -49.89
N VAL A 10 -47.37 13.20 -48.89
CA VAL A 10 -47.01 13.46 -47.49
C VAL A 10 -45.59 12.93 -47.30
N LEU A 11 -44.63 13.84 -47.12
CA LEU A 11 -43.28 13.48 -46.69
C LEU A 11 -43.36 12.93 -45.27
N SER A 12 -43.20 11.61 -45.14
CA SER A 12 -42.89 10.96 -43.88
C SER A 12 -41.40 11.16 -43.58
N PRO A 13 -41.01 11.62 -42.38
CA PRO A 13 -39.62 11.56 -41.98
C PRO A 13 -39.22 10.11 -41.70
N SER A 14 -38.13 9.69 -42.34
CA SER A 14 -37.47 8.40 -42.15
C SER A 14 -37.06 8.18 -40.68
N PRO A 15 -37.29 6.98 -40.10
CA PRO A 15 -36.88 6.69 -38.73
C PRO A 15 -35.48 6.06 -38.73
N THR A 16 -34.41 6.85 -38.71
CA THR A 16 -33.07 6.35 -38.35
C THR A 16 -32.12 7.49 -38.03
N GLN A 17 -32.33 8.13 -36.87
CA GLN A 17 -31.22 8.44 -35.99
C GLN A 17 -31.51 7.64 -34.73
N ALA A 18 -30.80 6.54 -34.55
CA ALA A 18 -30.70 5.91 -33.25
C ALA A 18 -29.94 6.89 -32.36
N ASP A 19 -30.66 7.82 -31.74
CA ASP A 19 -30.28 8.36 -30.46
C ASP A 19 -30.16 7.16 -29.52
N HIS A 20 -28.96 6.58 -29.45
CA HIS A 20 -28.56 5.83 -28.28
C HIS A 20 -28.44 6.83 -27.14
N ASN A 21 -29.60 7.28 -26.66
CA ASN A 21 -29.75 7.92 -25.39
C ASN A 21 -29.29 6.86 -24.39
N MET A 22 -28.05 6.99 -23.92
CA MET A 22 -27.47 6.09 -22.91
C MET A 22 -28.29 6.29 -21.64
N GLN A 23 -29.39 5.54 -21.54
CA GLN A 23 -30.30 5.68 -20.43
C GLN A 23 -29.61 5.06 -19.22
N LEU A 24 -29.21 5.93 -18.29
CA LEU A 24 -28.60 5.51 -17.03
C LEU A 24 -29.58 4.60 -16.28
N SER A 25 -29.05 3.53 -15.70
CA SER A 25 -29.81 2.67 -14.80
C SER A 25 -30.19 3.42 -13.52
N THR A 26 -31.24 2.95 -12.83
CA THR A 26 -31.64 3.47 -11.52
C THR A 26 -30.49 3.45 -10.52
N PHE A 27 -29.61 2.44 -10.58
CA PHE A 27 -28.44 2.33 -9.71
C PHE A 27 -27.40 3.41 -10.01
N GLU A 28 -27.11 3.70 -11.28
CA GLU A 28 -26.21 4.78 -11.68
C GLU A 28 -26.74 6.15 -11.27
N ILE A 29 -28.03 6.42 -11.52
CA ILE A 29 -28.68 7.67 -11.11
C ILE A 29 -28.59 7.83 -9.59
N PHE A 30 -28.90 6.77 -8.83
CA PHE A 30 -28.78 6.77 -7.38
C PHE A 30 -27.37 7.17 -6.94
N LEU A 31 -26.32 6.53 -7.46
CA LEU A 31 -24.95 6.83 -7.07
C LEU A 31 -24.51 8.24 -7.45
N LEU A 32 -24.91 8.74 -8.62
CA LEU A 32 -24.57 10.10 -9.07
C LEU A 32 -25.25 11.20 -8.25
N GLN A 33 -26.40 10.91 -7.63
CA GLN A 33 -27.11 11.84 -6.75
C GLN A 33 -26.53 11.89 -5.33
N LEU A 34 -25.65 10.95 -4.97
CA LEU A 34 -25.03 10.94 -3.65
C LEU A 34 -23.99 12.05 -3.51
N ARG A 35 -23.96 12.70 -2.35
CA ARG A 35 -22.85 13.57 -1.97
C ARG A 35 -21.56 12.76 -1.85
N PRO A 36 -20.39 13.31 -2.20
CA PRO A 36 -19.11 12.58 -2.20
C PRO A 36 -18.80 11.77 -0.93
N PRO A 37 -19.03 12.26 0.31
CA PRO A 37 -18.75 11.47 1.51
C PRO A 37 -19.63 10.22 1.64
N LEU A 38 -20.89 10.31 1.21
CA LEU A 38 -21.84 9.19 1.27
C LEU A 38 -21.54 8.17 0.16
N LEU A 39 -21.14 8.64 -1.01
CA LEU A 39 -20.66 7.78 -2.10
C LEU A 39 -19.41 7.00 -1.68
N GLU A 40 -18.40 7.67 -1.09
CA GLU A 40 -17.20 7.01 -0.56
C GLU A 40 -17.57 5.97 0.52
N TYR A 41 -18.49 6.32 1.44
CA TYR A 41 -18.96 5.41 2.47
C TYR A 41 -19.59 4.14 1.90
N ILE A 42 -20.47 4.27 0.90
CA ILE A 42 -21.12 3.12 0.24
C ILE A 42 -20.09 2.27 -0.50
N LEU A 43 -19.22 2.88 -1.30
CA LEU A 43 -18.20 2.17 -2.08
C LEU A 43 -17.16 1.45 -1.19
N ASN A 44 -16.86 1.99 -0.01
CA ASN A 44 -16.02 1.33 1.00
C ASN A 44 -16.64 0.03 1.56
N ARG A 45 -17.95 -0.19 1.43
CA ARG A 45 -18.61 -1.43 1.86
C ARG A 45 -18.51 -2.56 0.83
N PHE A 46 -18.20 -2.24 -0.42
CA PHE A 46 -17.98 -3.26 -1.43
C PHE A 46 -16.65 -3.96 -1.17
N GLU A 47 -16.61 -5.29 -1.29
CA GLU A 47 -15.36 -6.02 -1.43
C GLU A 47 -14.59 -5.54 -2.67
N VAL A 48 -13.26 -5.69 -2.66
CA VAL A 48 -12.39 -5.24 -3.78
C VAL A 48 -12.82 -5.90 -5.10
N LYS A 49 -13.18 -7.18 -5.06
CA LYS A 49 -13.65 -7.90 -6.25
C LYS A 49 -14.99 -7.35 -6.76
N SER A 50 -15.91 -7.06 -5.85
CA SER A 50 -17.25 -6.57 -6.18
C SER A 50 -17.20 -5.16 -6.78
N ILE A 51 -16.41 -4.25 -6.20
CA ILE A 51 -16.30 -2.89 -6.76
C ILE A 51 -15.64 -2.88 -8.15
N ILE A 52 -14.66 -3.76 -8.38
CA ILE A 52 -14.07 -3.94 -9.71
C ILE A 52 -15.12 -4.50 -10.69
N ALA A 53 -15.93 -5.49 -10.29
CA ALA A 53 -16.99 -6.02 -11.14
C ALA A 53 -18.04 -4.94 -11.50
N VAL A 54 -18.47 -4.15 -10.51
CA VAL A 54 -19.39 -3.02 -10.71
C VAL A 54 -18.79 -1.98 -11.67
N SER A 55 -17.51 -1.66 -11.53
CA SER A 55 -16.81 -0.71 -12.41
C SER A 55 -16.77 -1.13 -13.88
N ARG A 56 -17.01 -2.41 -14.18
CA ARG A 56 -16.99 -2.98 -15.54
C ARG A 56 -18.37 -3.08 -16.18
N ALA A 57 -19.43 -2.79 -15.42
CA ALA A 57 -20.80 -2.91 -15.90
C ALA A 57 -21.22 -1.74 -16.81
N SER A 58 -20.66 -0.54 -16.61
CA SER A 58 -20.90 0.62 -17.46
C SER A 58 -19.77 1.65 -17.41
N THR A 59 -19.74 2.56 -18.38
CA THR A 59 -18.80 3.70 -18.42
C THR A 59 -18.99 4.66 -17.25
N THR A 60 -20.24 4.91 -16.84
CA THR A 60 -20.57 5.75 -15.67
C THR A 60 -20.04 5.14 -14.38
N LEU A 61 -20.28 3.84 -14.15
CA LEU A 61 -19.76 3.14 -12.97
C LEU A 61 -18.23 3.06 -12.97
N HIS A 62 -17.63 2.94 -14.16
CA HIS A 62 -16.19 3.02 -14.31
C HIS A 62 -15.63 4.39 -13.91
N ALA A 63 -16.30 5.48 -14.29
CA ALA A 63 -15.91 6.84 -13.92
C ALA A 63 -16.03 7.05 -12.39
N ILE A 64 -17.13 6.60 -11.78
CA ILE A 64 -17.33 6.62 -10.32
C ILE A 64 -16.22 5.84 -9.61
N PHE A 65 -15.92 4.63 -10.08
CA PHE A 65 -14.83 3.82 -9.53
C PHE A 65 -13.48 4.52 -9.69
N THR A 66 -13.19 5.13 -10.83
CA THR A 66 -11.92 5.83 -11.08
C THR A 66 -11.74 6.99 -10.10
N TRP A 67 -12.78 7.82 -9.93
CA TRP A 67 -12.80 8.88 -8.91
C TRP A 67 -12.57 8.32 -7.50
N TYR A 68 -13.34 7.30 -7.10
CA TYR A 68 -13.22 6.67 -5.78
C TYR A 68 -11.82 6.09 -5.58
N SER A 69 -11.28 5.38 -6.57
CA SER A 69 -9.97 4.75 -6.50
C SER A 69 -8.84 5.76 -6.30
N GLY A 70 -8.94 6.92 -6.96
CA GLY A 70 -7.98 8.01 -6.83
C GLY A 70 -7.97 8.64 -5.43
N ILE A 71 -9.09 8.55 -4.70
CA ILE A 71 -9.20 9.06 -3.32
C ILE A 71 -8.84 7.98 -2.30
N THR A 72 -9.33 6.76 -2.49
CA THR A 72 -9.24 5.69 -1.50
C THR A 72 -7.83 5.12 -1.38
N TRP A 73 -7.12 4.99 -2.51
CA TRP A 73 -5.76 4.47 -2.53
C TRP A 73 -4.69 5.55 -2.69
N ASP A 74 -5.05 6.83 -2.46
CA ASP A 74 -4.07 7.89 -2.31
C ASP A 74 -3.33 7.74 -0.97
N PRO A 75 -1.99 7.47 -0.98
CA PRO A 75 -1.22 7.35 0.26
C PRO A 75 -1.21 8.66 1.06
N THR A 76 -1.35 9.82 0.40
CA THR A 76 -1.27 11.14 1.03
C THR A 76 -2.32 11.29 2.12
N ARG A 77 -3.55 10.82 1.88
CA ARG A 77 -4.62 10.85 2.89
C ARG A 77 -4.23 10.12 4.18
N ARG A 78 -3.57 8.97 4.07
CA ARG A 78 -3.12 8.19 5.23
C ARG A 78 -1.87 8.79 5.87
N LEU A 79 -0.93 9.28 5.07
CA LEU A 79 0.33 9.87 5.52
C LEU A 79 0.13 11.20 6.27
N ARG A 80 -0.92 11.97 5.97
CA ARG A 80 -1.24 13.25 6.65
C ARG A 80 -1.42 13.12 8.16
N ARG A 81 -1.83 11.94 8.65
CA ARG A 81 -1.88 11.68 10.10
C ARG A 81 -0.49 11.65 10.73
N TRP A 82 0.52 11.23 9.98
CA TRP A 82 1.87 10.98 10.47
C TRP A 82 2.77 12.19 10.30
N PHE A 83 2.61 12.90 9.19
CA PHE A 83 3.51 13.95 8.73
C PHE A 83 2.73 15.12 8.14
N VAL A 84 3.20 16.34 8.44
CA VAL A 84 2.57 17.57 7.94
C VAL A 84 2.78 17.68 6.43
N ASP A 85 4.03 17.51 5.99
CA ASP A 85 4.41 17.51 4.59
C ASP A 85 4.65 16.08 4.09
N THR A 86 3.59 15.48 3.54
CA THR A 86 3.63 14.14 2.93
C THR A 86 4.51 14.10 1.67
N LEU A 87 4.71 15.25 1.03
CA LEU A 87 5.53 15.41 -0.15
C LEU A 87 7.01 15.29 0.19
N ALA A 88 7.44 16.04 1.20
CA ALA A 88 8.78 15.99 1.75
C ALA A 88 9.10 14.58 2.25
N PHE A 89 8.13 13.91 2.88
CA PHE A 89 8.31 12.50 3.27
C PHE A 89 8.56 11.59 2.07
N ARG A 90 7.76 11.71 1.00
CA ARG A 90 7.98 10.91 -0.22
C ARG A 90 9.32 11.21 -0.89
N ARG A 91 9.79 12.46 -0.88
CA ARG A 91 11.14 12.82 -1.35
C ARG A 91 12.25 12.22 -0.48
N LEU A 92 12.04 12.14 0.83
CA LEU A 92 12.93 11.44 1.75
C LEU A 92 13.01 9.95 1.39
N LEU A 93 11.87 9.28 1.16
CA LEU A 93 11.84 7.89 0.69
C LEU A 93 12.66 7.71 -0.60
N TYR A 94 12.52 8.64 -1.55
CA TYR A 94 13.26 8.62 -2.80
C TYR A 94 14.78 8.72 -2.57
N ARG A 95 15.23 9.76 -1.85
CA ARG A 95 16.66 10.02 -1.61
C ARG A 95 17.34 8.91 -0.82
N THR A 96 16.62 8.26 0.09
CA THR A 96 17.16 7.25 1.00
C THR A 96 16.94 5.81 0.50
N ASN A 97 16.26 5.64 -0.65
CA ASN A 97 15.75 4.36 -1.13
C ASN A 97 14.97 3.58 -0.06
N ALA A 98 14.28 4.31 0.82
CA ALA A 98 13.48 3.71 1.88
C ALA A 98 12.07 3.40 1.40
N VAL A 99 11.45 2.40 2.01
CA VAL A 99 10.07 2.00 1.71
C VAL A 99 9.26 1.85 2.99
N VAL A 100 7.97 2.15 2.93
CA VAL A 100 7.02 1.85 4.00
C VAL A 100 6.42 0.47 3.74
N SER A 101 6.33 -0.40 4.74
CA SER A 101 5.73 -1.73 4.58
C SER A 101 4.89 -2.13 5.80
N GLY A 102 4.72 -3.44 6.00
CA GLY A 102 4.01 -4.01 7.14
C GLY A 102 2.53 -3.63 7.18
N SER A 103 2.04 -3.37 8.39
CA SER A 103 0.61 -3.13 8.63
C SER A 103 0.12 -1.80 8.03
N PHE A 104 1.00 -0.80 7.88
CA PHE A 104 0.62 0.47 7.27
C PHE A 104 0.32 0.30 5.77
N ALA A 105 1.22 -0.35 5.03
CA ALA A 105 1.00 -0.63 3.61
C ALA A 105 -0.21 -1.54 3.38
N LEU A 106 -0.37 -2.59 4.21
CA LEU A 106 -1.54 -3.47 4.13
C LEU A 106 -2.86 -2.70 4.24
N GLN A 107 -2.98 -1.78 5.20
CA GLN A 107 -4.19 -0.99 5.40
C GLN A 107 -4.56 -0.12 4.19
N LEU A 108 -3.57 0.43 3.46
CA LEU A 108 -3.82 1.21 2.25
C LEU A 108 -4.61 0.38 1.24
N PHE A 109 -4.12 -0.81 0.91
CA PHE A 109 -4.77 -1.70 -0.06
C PHE A 109 -6.07 -2.30 0.46
N ASP A 110 -6.10 -2.70 1.73
CA ASP A 110 -7.25 -3.33 2.39
C ASP A 110 -8.41 -2.36 2.64
N ARG A 111 -8.18 -1.04 2.48
CA ARG A 111 -9.13 0.03 2.79
C ARG A 111 -9.66 -0.05 4.24
N SER A 112 -8.81 -0.54 5.14
CA SER A 112 -9.14 -0.78 6.53
C SER A 112 -8.37 0.16 7.47
N TYR A 113 -8.77 0.16 8.74
CA TYR A 113 -8.10 0.86 9.81
C TYR A 113 -7.81 -0.13 10.93
N TYR A 114 -6.54 -0.25 11.31
CA TYR A 114 -6.11 -1.06 12.44
C TYR A 114 -5.66 -0.12 13.54
N ASP A 115 -6.42 -0.11 14.63
CA ASP A 115 -6.10 0.69 15.82
C ASP A 115 -4.68 0.38 16.31
N ARG A 116 -3.98 1.42 16.76
CA ARG A 116 -2.59 1.36 17.28
C ARG A 116 -1.58 0.68 16.34
N SER A 117 -1.83 0.68 15.03
CA SER A 117 -0.86 0.17 14.06
C SER A 117 0.33 1.11 13.90
N ASP A 118 1.52 0.53 13.96
CA ASP A 118 2.78 1.22 13.70
C ASP A 118 2.96 1.48 12.19
N MET A 119 3.88 2.41 11.87
CA MET A 119 4.43 2.62 10.54
C MET A 119 5.84 2.04 10.48
N ASP A 120 6.04 1.05 9.62
CA ASP A 120 7.31 0.36 9.46
C ASP A 120 8.06 0.92 8.24
N LEU A 121 9.19 1.59 8.47
CA LEU A 121 10.11 2.10 7.46
C LEU A 121 11.29 1.15 7.31
N TYR A 122 11.58 0.71 6.10
CA TYR A 122 12.74 -0.13 5.80
C TYR A 122 13.75 0.69 5.00
N ALA A 123 14.99 0.72 5.47
CA ALA A 123 16.06 1.47 4.83
C ALA A 123 17.41 0.75 4.95
N ARG A 124 18.34 1.05 4.03
CA ARG A 124 19.75 0.69 4.18
C ARG A 124 20.49 1.70 5.04
N THR A 125 21.65 1.29 5.54
CA THR A 125 22.54 2.06 6.43
C THR A 125 22.72 3.53 6.01
N ALA A 126 22.98 3.78 4.71
CA ALA A 126 23.24 5.12 4.18
C ALA A 126 22.09 6.13 4.39
N GLY A 127 20.84 5.66 4.44
CA GLY A 127 19.66 6.53 4.58
C GLY A 127 19.20 6.76 6.02
N VAL A 128 19.78 6.05 6.99
CA VAL A 128 19.27 5.99 8.37
C VAL A 128 19.31 7.35 9.04
N GLU A 129 20.46 8.05 8.98
CA GLU A 129 20.65 9.31 9.68
C GLU A 129 19.72 10.41 9.15
N ASP A 130 19.53 10.47 7.83
CA ASP A 130 18.59 11.34 7.16
C ASP A 130 17.15 11.13 7.67
N ILE A 131 16.72 9.87 7.77
CA ILE A 131 15.37 9.52 8.25
C ILE A 131 15.23 9.83 9.73
N ARG A 132 16.22 9.49 10.56
CA ARG A 132 16.22 9.79 12.01
C ARG A 132 16.11 11.30 12.25
N HIS A 133 16.94 12.08 11.55
CA HIS A 133 16.92 13.53 11.63
C HIS A 133 15.56 14.07 11.21
N TRP A 134 15.04 13.64 10.06
CA TRP A 134 13.74 14.08 9.59
C TRP A 134 12.61 13.75 10.57
N LEU A 135 12.55 12.53 11.13
CA LEU A 135 11.56 12.14 12.14
C LEU A 135 11.62 13.06 13.37
N SER A 136 12.82 13.44 13.80
CA SER A 136 13.00 14.42 14.89
C SER A 136 12.41 15.78 14.53
N THR A 137 12.64 16.29 13.31
CA THR A 137 12.01 17.56 12.85
C THR A 137 10.48 17.48 12.79
N GLN A 138 9.92 16.29 12.61
CA GLN A 138 8.46 16.05 12.61
C GLN A 138 7.89 15.88 14.04
N GLY A 139 8.72 16.01 15.08
CA GLY A 139 8.32 15.92 16.48
C GLY A 139 8.32 14.50 17.05
N TYR A 140 8.89 13.52 16.34
CA TYR A 140 9.08 12.18 16.89
C TYR A 140 10.31 12.14 17.79
N ARG A 141 10.21 11.39 18.90
CA ARG A 141 11.31 11.13 19.83
C ARG A 141 11.72 9.66 19.76
N SER A 142 13.02 9.39 19.73
CA SER A 142 13.53 8.01 19.86
C SER A 142 13.17 7.47 21.23
N THR A 143 12.79 6.20 21.31
CA THR A 143 12.55 5.49 22.57
C THR A 143 13.76 4.69 23.02
N GLU A 144 14.85 4.73 22.26
CA GLU A 144 16.13 4.20 22.73
C GLU A 144 16.60 5.10 23.87
N GLU A 145 16.64 4.55 25.08
CA GLU A 145 17.35 5.19 26.18
C GLU A 145 18.78 5.47 25.72
N ILE A 146 19.27 6.68 26.00
CA ILE A 146 20.67 7.02 25.84
C ILE A 146 21.44 6.00 26.65
N SER A 147 22.06 5.05 25.97
CA SER A 147 22.94 4.06 26.58
C SER A 147 23.97 4.83 27.40
N SER A 148 24.02 4.50 28.70
CA SER A 148 24.95 4.89 29.76
C SER A 148 25.97 6.00 29.44
N PRO A 149 26.17 7.01 30.32
CA PRO A 149 27.26 8.00 30.22
C PRO A 149 28.67 7.40 30.06
N TYR A 150 28.84 6.10 30.33
CA TYR A 150 30.09 5.36 30.20
C TYR A 150 30.39 4.85 28.77
N ASP A 151 29.45 4.92 27.82
CA ASP A 151 29.68 4.49 26.42
C ASP A 151 30.65 5.39 25.64
N TYR A 152 30.98 6.58 26.16
CA TYR A 152 32.00 7.45 25.56
C TYR A 152 33.44 6.90 25.68
N LEU A 153 33.69 5.96 26.60
CA LEU A 153 35.03 5.49 26.94
C LEU A 153 35.47 4.23 26.16
N SER A 154 34.55 3.53 25.47
CA SER A 154 34.85 2.27 24.77
C SER A 154 35.45 2.45 23.37
N GLY A 155 35.48 3.68 22.84
CA GLY A 155 35.94 3.95 21.47
C GLY A 155 35.07 3.35 20.35
N ILE A 156 33.99 2.64 20.71
CA ILE A 156 32.98 2.10 19.79
C ILE A 156 31.84 3.11 19.78
N ASP A 157 31.47 3.62 18.59
CA ASP A 157 30.32 4.51 18.45
C ASP A 157 29.01 3.74 18.68
N HIS A 158 28.64 3.57 19.94
CA HIS A 158 27.39 2.94 20.38
C HIS A 158 26.14 3.70 19.90
N ARG A 159 26.28 4.90 19.31
CA ARG A 159 25.16 5.65 18.71
C ARG A 159 24.72 5.08 17.37
N ARG A 160 25.52 4.22 16.74
CA ARG A 160 25.26 3.64 15.40
C ARG A 160 25.46 2.12 15.36
N PRO A 161 24.73 1.34 16.17
CA PRO A 161 24.86 -0.11 16.22
C PRO A 161 24.65 -0.78 14.86
N HIS A 162 23.82 -0.20 13.99
CA HIS A 162 23.59 -0.70 12.64
C HIS A 162 24.84 -0.66 11.74
N VAL A 163 25.72 0.35 11.89
CA VAL A 163 26.95 0.46 11.11
C VAL A 163 27.94 -0.61 11.54
N VAL A 164 28.15 -0.75 12.86
CA VAL A 164 29.02 -1.79 13.41
C VAL A 164 28.55 -3.17 12.96
N LYS A 165 27.24 -3.43 13.07
CA LYS A 165 26.66 -4.70 12.64
C LYS A 165 26.81 -4.94 11.13
N ALA A 166 26.62 -3.92 10.29
CA ALA A 166 26.82 -4.04 8.85
C ALA A 166 28.26 -4.42 8.48
N VAL A 167 29.25 -3.75 9.10
CA VAL A 167 30.68 -4.05 8.87
C VAL A 167 31.05 -5.46 9.33
N MET A 168 30.47 -5.91 10.45
CA MET A 168 30.73 -7.24 11.00
C MET A 168 29.90 -8.34 10.33
N ASN A 169 28.95 -8.00 9.47
CA ASN A 169 28.05 -8.98 8.88
C ASN A 169 28.79 -9.83 7.85
N LYS A 170 28.86 -11.14 8.10
CA LYS A 170 29.51 -12.07 7.17
C LYS A 170 28.61 -12.40 5.97
N THR A 171 27.29 -12.30 6.16
CA THR A 171 26.31 -12.66 5.13
C THR A 171 24.95 -12.03 5.42
N SER A 172 24.49 -11.20 4.50
CA SER A 172 23.16 -10.58 4.52
C SER A 172 22.03 -11.60 4.32
N TYR A 173 22.34 -12.82 3.86
CA TYR A 173 21.37 -13.92 3.77
C TYR A 173 20.99 -14.42 5.17
N ASN A 174 21.98 -14.68 6.04
CA ASN A 174 21.69 -15.22 7.36
C ASN A 174 21.30 -14.15 8.37
N ASP A 175 21.72 -12.90 8.23
CA ASP A 175 21.28 -11.84 9.15
C ASP A 175 21.11 -10.48 8.48
N PRO A 176 20.02 -10.28 7.70
CA PRO A 176 19.77 -9.03 6.99
C PRO A 176 19.38 -7.87 7.92
N LEU A 177 18.91 -8.14 9.15
CA LEU A 177 18.38 -7.12 10.04
C LEU A 177 19.51 -6.49 10.85
N LEU A 178 19.80 -5.22 10.63
CA LEU A 178 20.92 -4.51 11.26
C LEU A 178 20.53 -3.79 12.55
N ALA A 179 19.37 -3.13 12.58
CA ALA A 179 18.82 -2.46 13.77
C ALA A 179 17.33 -2.19 13.62
N VAL A 180 16.65 -1.91 14.73
CA VAL A 180 15.28 -1.40 14.74
C VAL A 180 15.22 -0.19 15.67
N TYR A 181 14.95 0.97 15.08
CA TYR A 181 14.84 2.24 15.78
C TYR A 181 13.37 2.59 16.01
N ASN A 182 12.99 2.79 17.27
CA ASN A 182 11.60 3.05 17.64
C ASN A 182 11.39 4.54 17.94
N PHE A 183 10.37 5.13 17.32
CA PHE A 183 10.04 6.54 17.44
C PHE A 183 8.59 6.73 17.88
N LYS A 184 8.35 7.69 18.78
CA LYS A 184 7.01 8.03 19.26
C LYS A 184 6.71 9.52 19.10
N LYS A 185 5.47 9.82 18.74
CA LYS A 185 4.91 11.18 18.71
C LYS A 185 3.55 11.18 19.39
N LEU A 186 3.34 12.13 20.30
CA LEU A 186 2.04 12.36 20.92
C LEU A 186 1.21 13.27 20.01
N ILE A 187 -0.04 12.89 19.76
CA ILE A 187 -1.01 13.74 19.05
C ILE A 187 -2.29 13.83 19.88
N ALA A 188 -2.91 15.01 19.87
CA ALA A 188 -4.25 15.17 20.41
C ALA A 188 -5.26 14.69 19.36
N SER A 189 -6.14 13.79 19.77
CA SER A 189 -7.28 13.35 18.98
C SER A 189 -8.40 14.39 19.03
N ALA A 190 -9.30 14.35 18.06
CA ALA A 190 -10.42 15.28 17.94
C ALA A 190 -11.41 15.19 19.11
N ASP A 191 -11.44 14.06 19.82
CA ASP A 191 -12.24 13.79 21.01
C ASP A 191 -11.50 14.11 22.33
N GLY A 192 -10.32 14.74 22.25
CA GLY A 192 -9.56 15.21 23.40
C GLY A 192 -8.64 14.18 24.04
N TYR A 193 -8.59 12.94 23.53
CA TYR A 193 -7.63 11.94 24.00
C TYR A 193 -6.24 12.15 23.40
N ILE A 194 -5.21 11.69 24.11
CA ILE A 194 -3.84 11.66 23.59
C ILE A 194 -3.61 10.30 22.93
N GLU A 195 -3.29 10.33 21.65
CA GLU A 195 -2.85 9.15 20.90
C GLU A 195 -1.32 9.16 20.73
N ILE A 196 -0.75 7.96 20.58
CA ILE A 196 0.67 7.77 20.33
C ILE A 196 0.85 7.21 18.92
N LEU A 197 1.47 7.98 18.04
CA LEU A 197 1.97 7.49 16.76
C LEU A 197 3.33 6.82 16.96
N ARG A 198 3.52 5.66 16.34
CA ARG A 198 4.73 4.84 16.44
C ARG A 198 5.32 4.59 15.06
N VAL A 199 6.55 5.06 14.84
CA VAL A 199 7.32 4.77 13.63
C VAL A 199 8.46 3.83 14.02
N GLN A 200 8.59 2.71 13.32
CA GLN A 200 9.76 1.84 13.41
C GLN A 200 10.62 2.08 12.17
N LEU A 201 11.89 2.39 12.37
CA LEU A 201 12.89 2.41 11.30
C LEU A 201 13.73 1.15 11.40
N ILE A 202 13.42 0.20 10.53
CA ILE A 202 14.07 -1.09 10.36
C ILE A 202 15.23 -0.92 9.39
N VAL A 203 16.45 -1.13 9.89
CA VAL A 203 17.66 -1.03 9.09
C VAL A 203 18.05 -2.40 8.59
N VAL A 204 18.21 -2.53 7.27
CA VAL A 204 18.51 -3.79 6.61
C VAL A 204 19.80 -3.72 5.79
N ASP A 205 20.46 -4.86 5.66
CA ASP A 205 21.71 -5.05 4.93
C ASP A 205 21.50 -5.43 3.44
N THR A 206 20.24 -5.58 3.03
CA THR A 206 19.83 -5.87 1.65
C THR A 206 19.00 -4.72 1.09
N ASP A 207 18.62 -4.80 -0.19
CA ASP A 207 17.60 -3.87 -0.70
C ASP A 207 16.30 -4.02 0.13
N PRO A 208 15.66 -2.92 0.57
CA PRO A 208 14.45 -3.00 1.39
C PRO A 208 13.32 -3.81 0.75
N VAL A 209 13.18 -3.78 -0.58
CA VAL A 209 12.16 -4.59 -1.28
C VAL A 209 12.55 -6.06 -1.28
N GLU A 210 13.83 -6.38 -1.48
CA GLU A 210 14.35 -7.74 -1.33
C GLU A 210 14.05 -8.29 0.07
N HIS A 211 14.35 -7.53 1.12
CA HIS A 211 14.05 -7.91 2.50
C HIS A 211 12.56 -8.23 2.69
N ILE A 212 11.66 -7.41 2.14
CA ILE A 212 10.21 -7.64 2.23
C ILE A 212 9.80 -8.95 1.55
N LEU A 213 10.41 -9.30 0.42
CA LEU A 213 10.07 -10.50 -0.34
C LEU A 213 10.59 -11.79 0.32
N TYR A 214 11.76 -11.72 0.96
CA TYR A 214 12.47 -12.91 1.42
C TYR A 214 12.52 -13.10 2.93
N ASP A 215 12.28 -12.05 3.73
CA ASP A 215 12.35 -12.11 5.20
C ASP A 215 11.01 -11.92 5.91
N PHE A 216 9.95 -11.57 5.19
CA PHE A 216 8.63 -11.40 5.81
C PHE A 216 8.00 -12.74 6.15
N HIS A 217 7.31 -12.78 7.29
CA HIS A 217 6.72 -14.00 7.83
C HIS A 217 5.54 -14.55 7.01
N SER A 218 4.84 -13.71 6.22
CA SER A 218 3.72 -14.17 5.39
C SER A 218 3.35 -13.20 4.25
N THR A 219 2.65 -13.71 3.23
CA THR A 219 2.35 -12.94 2.02
C THR A 219 1.41 -11.74 2.21
N ALA A 220 0.54 -11.73 3.23
CA ALA A 220 -0.37 -10.60 3.48
C ALA A 220 0.36 -9.30 3.84
N VAL A 221 1.60 -9.37 4.29
CA VAL A 221 2.41 -8.17 4.61
C VAL A 221 3.41 -7.82 3.52
N MET A 222 3.48 -8.58 2.42
CA MET A 222 4.34 -8.29 1.27
C MET A 222 3.71 -7.21 0.38
N ASN A 223 3.43 -6.07 1.00
CA ASN A 223 2.98 -4.84 0.36
C ASN A 223 3.88 -3.71 0.83
N PHE A 224 4.18 -2.77 -0.05
CA PHE A 224 5.04 -1.65 0.29
C PHE A 224 4.71 -0.39 -0.50
N ILE A 225 5.11 0.73 0.06
CA ILE A 225 4.93 2.07 -0.49
C ILE A 225 6.32 2.66 -0.67
N THR A 226 6.67 2.95 -1.92
CA THR A 226 7.88 3.67 -2.30
C THR A 226 7.58 5.17 -2.38
N ALA A 227 8.53 5.97 -2.86
CA ALA A 227 8.30 7.39 -3.15
C ALA A 227 7.23 7.65 -4.22
N THR A 228 7.00 6.70 -5.13
CA THR A 228 6.21 6.92 -6.36
C THR A 228 5.07 5.93 -6.54
N HIS A 229 5.09 4.81 -5.83
CA HIS A 229 4.11 3.74 -6.02
C HIS A 229 3.78 3.03 -4.71
N ALA A 230 2.55 2.52 -4.61
CA ALA A 230 2.22 1.44 -3.70
C ALA A 230 2.17 0.13 -4.50
N LEU A 231 2.76 -0.94 -3.95
CA LEU A 231 2.75 -2.28 -4.54
C LEU A 231 2.25 -3.32 -3.55
N SER A 232 1.40 -4.22 -4.04
CA SER A 232 1.09 -5.49 -3.40
C SER A 232 1.49 -6.63 -4.32
N ILE A 233 2.24 -7.60 -3.79
CA ILE A 233 2.79 -8.72 -4.57
C ILE A 233 1.76 -9.85 -4.75
N PHE A 234 0.89 -10.01 -3.76
CA PHE A 234 -0.11 -11.08 -3.67
C PHE A 234 -1.54 -10.55 -3.48
N PRO A 235 -2.00 -9.57 -4.28
CA PRO A 235 -3.22 -8.83 -4.00
C PRO A 235 -4.48 -9.70 -4.03
N TYR A 236 -4.54 -10.68 -4.93
CA TYR A 236 -5.71 -11.56 -5.05
C TYR A 236 -5.86 -12.46 -3.81
N SER A 237 -4.79 -13.12 -3.36
CA SER A 237 -4.85 -13.91 -2.12
C SER A 237 -5.12 -13.04 -0.90
N THR A 238 -4.48 -11.88 -0.79
CA THR A 238 -4.57 -11.04 0.40
C THR A 238 -5.91 -10.30 0.50
N PHE A 239 -6.36 -9.61 -0.55
CA PHE A 239 -7.51 -8.71 -0.49
C PHE A 239 -8.81 -9.30 -1.02
N VAL A 240 -8.75 -10.38 -1.82
CA VAL A 240 -9.96 -11.07 -2.31
C VAL A 240 -10.23 -12.34 -1.51
N MET A 241 -9.22 -13.20 -1.34
CA MET A 241 -9.42 -14.48 -0.65
C MET A 241 -9.17 -14.41 0.86
N ARG A 242 -8.68 -13.28 1.38
CA ARG A 242 -8.29 -13.12 2.79
C ARG A 242 -7.31 -14.19 3.27
N LYS A 243 -6.45 -14.69 2.38
CA LYS A 243 -5.43 -15.70 2.69
C LYS A 243 -4.05 -15.07 2.78
N SER A 244 -3.26 -15.57 3.72
CA SER A 244 -1.85 -15.25 3.87
C SER A 244 -1.03 -16.52 4.00
N TYR A 245 -0.06 -16.72 3.12
CA TYR A 245 0.78 -17.92 3.14
C TYR A 245 2.00 -17.66 4.00
N ILE A 246 2.27 -18.57 4.93
CA ILE A 246 3.46 -18.51 5.78
C ILE A 246 4.68 -18.68 4.89
N SER A 247 5.62 -17.75 4.98
CA SER A 247 6.83 -17.75 4.18
C SER A 247 7.98 -18.24 5.06
N LYS A 248 8.61 -19.36 4.67
CA LYS A 248 9.82 -19.90 5.29
C LYS A 248 10.96 -19.79 4.28
N ASN A 249 11.35 -18.56 3.93
CA ASN A 249 12.34 -18.35 2.87
C ASN A 249 13.79 -18.46 3.36
N ARG A 250 14.04 -18.46 4.67
CA ARG A 250 15.37 -18.60 5.26
C ARG A 250 15.32 -19.52 6.47
N ASP A 251 16.40 -20.25 6.75
CA ASP A 251 16.53 -21.28 7.81
C ASP A 251 16.36 -20.76 9.26
N LYS A 252 15.81 -19.56 9.44
CA LYS A 252 15.50 -19.00 10.75
C LYS A 252 14.21 -19.61 11.27
N ALA A 253 14.29 -20.18 12.47
CA ALA A 253 13.09 -20.45 13.26
C ALA A 253 12.30 -19.13 13.38
N PRO A 254 11.01 -19.12 13.01
CA PRO A 254 10.21 -17.91 13.09
C PRO A 254 10.12 -17.47 14.56
N ARG A 255 10.45 -16.21 14.84
CA ARG A 255 10.30 -15.61 16.18
C ARG A 255 8.83 -15.22 16.39
N ASN A 256 8.33 -15.37 17.62
CA ASN A 256 7.00 -14.91 18.04
C ASN A 256 5.86 -15.38 17.10
N VAL A 257 5.92 -16.63 16.64
CA VAL A 257 4.97 -17.24 15.70
C VAL A 257 3.52 -16.97 16.09
N ASP A 258 3.21 -17.25 17.36
CA ASP A 258 1.84 -17.14 17.85
C ASP A 258 1.32 -15.71 17.87
N GLU A 259 2.17 -14.72 18.15
CA GLU A 259 1.78 -13.32 18.26
C GLU A 259 1.33 -12.75 16.91
N TRP A 260 2.18 -12.89 15.87
CA TRP A 260 1.84 -12.35 14.56
C TRP A 260 0.74 -13.17 13.89
N ILE A 261 0.70 -14.49 14.06
CA ILE A 261 -0.40 -15.32 13.56
C ILE A 261 -1.73 -14.84 14.16
N ASN A 262 -1.79 -14.69 15.48
CA ASN A 262 -3.00 -14.23 16.16
C ASN A 262 -3.39 -12.81 15.73
N LYS A 263 -2.41 -11.91 15.55
CA LYS A 263 -2.63 -10.55 15.04
C LYS A 263 -3.33 -10.56 13.68
N TYR A 264 -2.84 -11.32 12.71
CA TYR A 264 -3.45 -11.34 11.36
C TYR A 264 -4.73 -12.19 11.29
N LYS A 265 -4.87 -13.26 12.10
CA LYS A 265 -6.16 -13.95 12.26
C LYS A 265 -7.26 -13.03 12.79
N LYS A 266 -6.97 -12.21 13.81
CA LYS A 266 -7.91 -11.19 14.35
C LYS A 266 -8.30 -10.13 13.32
N ARG A 267 -7.45 -9.88 12.32
CA ARG A 267 -7.74 -9.01 11.17
C ARG A 267 -8.55 -9.72 10.07
N GLY A 268 -8.97 -10.97 10.30
CA GLY A 268 -9.79 -11.75 9.36
C GLY A 268 -9.00 -12.41 8.24
N PHE A 269 -7.71 -12.71 8.45
CA PHE A 269 -6.92 -13.50 7.50
C PHE A 269 -6.90 -14.98 7.89
N THR A 270 -7.06 -15.85 6.89
CA THR A 270 -6.75 -17.28 6.99
C THR A 270 -5.26 -17.48 6.71
N LEU A 271 -4.54 -17.96 7.70
CA LEU A 271 -3.10 -18.24 7.60
C LEU A 271 -2.91 -19.67 7.10
N VAL A 272 -2.19 -19.82 5.99
CA VAL A 272 -1.95 -21.11 5.31
C VAL A 272 -0.47 -21.48 5.44
N GLY A 273 -0.18 -22.57 6.15
CA GLY A 273 1.16 -23.11 6.34
C GLY A 273 1.46 -24.36 5.49
N GLU A 274 2.47 -25.11 5.89
CA GLU A 274 2.98 -26.32 5.21
C GLU A 274 2.01 -27.51 5.19
N GLU A 275 0.88 -27.44 5.89
CA GLU A 275 -0.05 -28.58 6.01
C GLU A 275 -0.78 -28.94 4.70
N THR A 276 -0.61 -28.17 3.63
CA THR A 276 -1.19 -28.48 2.32
C THR A 276 -0.24 -29.31 1.48
N SER A 277 -0.55 -30.59 1.27
CA SER A 277 0.21 -31.52 0.39
C SER A 277 0.21 -31.13 -1.10
N ARG A 278 -0.58 -30.13 -1.49
CA ARG A 278 -0.66 -29.60 -2.86
C ARG A 278 -0.39 -28.11 -2.86
N PHE A 279 0.34 -27.65 -3.88
CA PHE A 279 0.53 -26.23 -4.11
C PHE A 279 -0.85 -25.55 -4.21
N PRO A 280 -1.10 -24.47 -3.44
CA PRO A 280 -2.41 -23.83 -3.42
C PRO A 280 -2.78 -23.36 -4.82
N ALA A 281 -3.93 -23.79 -5.37
CA ALA A 281 -4.36 -23.44 -6.74
C ALA A 281 -4.53 -21.93 -6.98
N ASP A 282 -4.70 -21.21 -5.88
CA ASP A 282 -4.89 -19.78 -5.81
C ASP A 282 -3.59 -18.98 -5.68
N LEU A 283 -2.48 -19.65 -5.35
CA LEU A 283 -1.14 -19.22 -5.73
C LEU A 283 -0.81 -19.80 -7.10
N ARG A 284 -0.25 -18.98 -7.98
CA ARG A 284 0.25 -19.48 -9.26
C ARG A 284 1.73 -19.75 -9.14
N ALA A 285 2.14 -21.00 -9.35
CA ALA A 285 3.54 -21.38 -9.45
C ALA A 285 4.21 -20.74 -10.69
N GLY A 286 5.54 -20.62 -10.63
CA GLY A 286 6.38 -20.08 -11.69
C GLY A 286 7.05 -18.74 -11.33
N PRO A 287 7.94 -18.24 -12.21
CA PRO A 287 8.64 -16.99 -11.98
C PRO A 287 7.65 -15.82 -11.91
N ARG A 288 7.88 -14.93 -10.94
CA ARG A 288 7.13 -13.70 -10.70
C ARG A 288 8.14 -12.56 -10.66
N PHE A 289 7.72 -11.39 -11.12
CA PHE A 289 8.53 -10.17 -11.05
C PHE A 289 7.79 -9.11 -10.26
N ILE A 290 8.54 -8.31 -9.51
CA ILE A 290 8.00 -7.07 -8.93
C ILE A 290 7.50 -6.25 -10.12
N THR A 291 6.22 -5.85 -10.10
CA THR A 291 5.48 -5.16 -11.19
C THR A 291 4.87 -6.03 -12.29
N ASP A 292 4.89 -7.36 -12.18
CA ASP A 292 4.11 -8.18 -13.13
C ASP A 292 2.60 -7.91 -13.06
N ARG A 293 1.87 -8.38 -14.08
CA ARG A 293 0.41 -8.19 -14.22
C ARG A 293 -0.45 -8.77 -13.07
N ARG A 294 0.16 -9.48 -12.12
CA ARG A 294 -0.52 -10.07 -10.96
C ARG A 294 -0.23 -9.30 -9.67
N CYS A 295 0.72 -8.37 -9.70
CA CYS A 295 0.90 -7.38 -8.66
C CYS A 295 -0.19 -6.31 -8.78
N TRP A 296 -0.56 -5.70 -7.65
CA TRP A 296 -1.38 -4.49 -7.67
C TRP A 296 -0.45 -3.30 -7.49
N LYS A 297 -0.27 -2.54 -8.56
CA LYS A 297 0.57 -1.34 -8.60
C LYS A 297 -0.33 -0.11 -8.67
N ILE A 298 -0.13 0.83 -7.76
CA ILE A 298 -0.87 2.08 -7.70
C ILE A 298 0.15 3.23 -7.82
N PRO A 299 0.22 3.91 -8.97
CA PRO A 299 1.09 5.08 -9.13
C PRO A 299 0.52 6.27 -8.37
N PHE A 300 1.39 7.09 -7.80
CA PHE A 300 0.98 8.31 -7.11
C PHE A 300 0.83 9.46 -8.10
N GLN A 301 -0.26 10.22 -7.95
CA GLN A 301 -0.62 11.29 -8.87
C GLN A 301 0.38 12.46 -8.80
N ASP A 302 0.81 12.85 -7.60
CA ASP A 302 1.82 13.89 -7.44
C ASP A 302 3.19 13.34 -7.83
N ARG A 303 3.68 13.78 -8.99
CA ARG A 303 5.06 13.55 -9.42
C ARG A 303 5.93 14.66 -8.84
N PHE A 304 7.02 14.30 -8.17
CA PHE A 304 8.13 15.26 -8.00
C PHE A 304 8.95 15.17 -9.27
N GLN A 305 9.24 16.32 -9.89
CA GLN A 305 10.18 16.40 -11.00
C GLN A 305 11.50 15.84 -10.50
N THR A 306 11.74 14.57 -10.77
CA THR A 306 13.09 14.02 -10.81
C THR A 306 13.73 14.74 -11.98
N GLY A 307 14.83 15.46 -11.77
CA GLY A 307 15.54 16.21 -12.82
C GLY A 307 16.16 15.33 -13.92
N GLU A 308 15.62 14.13 -14.13
CA GLU A 308 15.98 13.19 -15.17
C GLU A 308 14.73 12.99 -16.03
N GLU A 309 14.67 13.74 -17.13
CA GLU A 309 13.80 13.41 -18.25
C GLU A 309 14.24 12.05 -18.79
N GLU A 310 13.39 11.02 -18.67
CA GLU A 310 13.53 9.83 -19.50
C GLU A 310 13.55 10.27 -20.97
N PRO A 311 14.54 9.83 -21.78
CA PRO A 311 14.55 10.18 -23.18
C PRO A 311 13.28 9.61 -23.82
N LYS A 312 12.49 10.50 -24.40
CA LYS A 312 11.40 10.12 -25.31
C LYS A 312 12.04 9.39 -26.48
N ASN A 313 12.00 8.06 -26.46
CA ASN A 313 12.34 7.26 -27.62
C ASN A 313 11.34 7.61 -28.74
N LEU A 314 11.89 8.12 -29.83
CA LEU A 314 11.25 8.33 -31.13
C LEU A 314 10.80 7.01 -31.75
#